data_AF-A0A1H9YPB9-F1
#
_entry.id   AF-A0A1H9YPB9-F1
#
_cell.length_a   1.000
_cell.length_b   1.000
_cell.length_c   1.000
_cell.angle_alpha   90.00
_cell.angle_beta   90.00
_cell.angle_gamma   90.00
#
_symmetry.space_group_name_H-M   'P 1'
#
loop_
_entity.id
_entity.type
_entity.pdbx_description
1 polymer ?
#
loop_
_entity_poly.entity_id
_entity_poly.type
_entity_poly.pdbx_seq_one_letter_code
_entity_poly.pdbx_strand_id
1 'polypeptide(L)'
;MINLAIQLLAGQLNQHLKRTYAVNEDVAIVSNLLEMDGSVVPNTHNKLVIFLTNIEKDAVSASLGGSQGFGERALQRNTALHFNLYVMMTANFTGNNYAEALKFLSSTISFFQRNPMFSHHTVPEMDKRIEKLVLDIENLSVQDQSNLWSALGGKYMPSILYRVRMVTFDSEDIIGRQPVVTVSKPTVPPVGSN
;
A
#
# COMPACT_ATOMS: atom_id res chain seq x y z
N MET A 1 -5.13 4.33 -6.29
CA MET A 1 -5.44 3.57 -5.06
C MET A 1 -4.33 3.69 -4.04
N ILE A 2 -3.06 3.40 -4.39
CA ILE A 2 -1.91 3.55 -3.46
C ILE A 2 -1.84 4.96 -2.87
N ASN A 3 -1.97 6.00 -3.71
CA ASN A 3 -2.03 7.40 -3.27
C ASN A 3 -3.10 7.63 -2.19
N LEU A 4 -4.30 7.08 -2.38
CA LEU A 4 -5.43 7.22 -1.46
C LEU A 4 -5.19 6.44 -0.17
N ALA A 5 -4.60 5.25 -0.24
CA ALA A 5 -4.22 4.46 0.93
C ALA A 5 -3.24 5.23 1.83
N ILE A 6 -2.15 5.75 1.26
CA ILE A 6 -1.13 6.46 2.04
C ILE A 6 -1.68 7.79 2.58
N GLN A 7 -2.47 8.53 1.77
CA GLN A 7 -3.15 9.75 2.23
C GLN A 7 -4.15 9.48 3.36
N LEU A 8 -4.90 8.37 3.30
CA LEU A 8 -5.81 7.97 4.36
C LEU A 8 -5.06 7.73 5.67
N LEU A 9 -3.96 6.97 5.62
CA LEU A 9 -3.13 6.71 6.81
C LEU A 9 -2.56 8.01 7.40
N ALA A 10 -2.07 8.92 6.55
CA ALA A 10 -1.59 10.23 6.98
C ALA A 10 -2.71 11.07 7.62
N GLY A 11 -3.90 11.08 7.03
CA GLY A 11 -5.07 11.79 7.57
C GLY A 11 -5.50 11.25 8.93
N GLN A 12 -5.64 9.93 9.07
CA GLN A 12 -5.99 9.26 10.33
C GLN A 12 -4.95 9.54 11.42
N LEU A 13 -3.65 9.48 11.06
CA LEU A 13 -2.57 9.82 11.97
C LEU A 13 -2.62 11.30 12.39
N ASN A 14 -2.81 12.23 11.45
CA ASN A 14 -2.92 13.65 11.77
C ASN A 14 -4.08 13.95 12.72
N GLN A 15 -5.25 13.35 12.50
CA GLN A 15 -6.37 13.49 13.43
C GLN A 15 -5.99 13.05 14.85
N HIS A 16 -5.22 11.97 14.99
CA HIS A 16 -4.70 11.54 16.28
C HIS A 16 -3.68 12.54 16.85
N LEU A 17 -2.66 12.93 16.09
CA LEU A 17 -1.59 13.82 16.54
C LEU A 17 -2.10 15.20 16.94
N LYS A 18 -3.04 15.77 16.18
CA LYS A 18 -3.68 17.06 16.50
C LYS A 18 -4.41 17.01 17.85
N ARG A 19 -5.14 15.93 18.12
CA ARG A 19 -5.81 15.72 19.41
C ARG A 19 -4.81 15.52 20.55
N THR A 20 -3.76 14.72 20.32
CA THR A 20 -2.77 14.37 21.35
C THR A 20 -1.89 15.56 21.75
N TYR A 21 -1.52 16.42 20.80
CA TYR A 21 -0.55 17.50 21.00
C TYR A 21 -1.15 18.91 20.90
N ALA A 22 -2.47 19.04 20.71
CA ALA A 22 -3.17 20.31 20.54
C ALA A 22 -2.58 21.21 19.44
N VAL A 23 -2.09 20.58 18.37
CA VAL A 23 -1.57 21.28 17.18
C VAL A 23 -2.67 21.45 16.13
N ASN A 24 -2.66 22.59 15.43
CA ASN A 24 -3.68 22.89 14.40
C ASN A 24 -3.25 22.47 12.99
N GLU A 25 -1.94 22.41 12.75
CA GLU A 25 -1.38 22.02 11.46
C GLU A 25 -1.18 20.50 11.34
N ASP A 26 -1.12 20.02 10.11
CA ASP A 26 -0.73 18.64 9.84
C ASP A 26 0.77 18.48 10.12
N VAL A 27 1.09 17.46 10.92
CA VAL A 27 2.47 17.08 11.26
C VAL A 27 2.92 15.94 10.35
N ALA A 28 2.02 14.99 10.06
CA ALA A 28 2.27 13.90 9.14
C ALA A 28 1.97 14.33 7.71
N ILE A 29 2.95 14.23 6.80
CA ILE A 29 2.79 14.64 5.40
C ILE A 29 3.21 13.51 4.46
N VAL A 30 2.54 13.40 3.32
CA VAL A 30 2.94 12.47 2.26
C VAL A 30 3.85 13.23 1.30
N SER A 31 5.15 12.95 1.32
CA SER A 31 6.16 13.67 0.54
C SER A 31 7.45 12.87 0.45
N ASN A 32 8.30 13.17 -0.53
CA ASN A 32 9.71 12.78 -0.49
C ASN A 32 10.47 13.63 0.55
N LEU A 33 11.64 13.15 0.97
CA LEU A 33 12.59 13.91 1.80
C LEU A 33 13.51 14.79 0.96
N LEU A 34 13.95 14.27 -0.18
CA LEU A 34 14.84 14.94 -1.12
C LEU A 34 14.23 14.98 -2.51
N GLU A 35 14.58 16.03 -3.26
CA GLU A 35 14.35 16.14 -4.68
C GLU A 35 15.39 15.30 -5.46
N MET A 36 15.16 15.11 -6.76
CA MET A 36 16.08 14.34 -7.62
C MET A 36 17.50 14.93 -7.71
N ASP A 37 17.63 16.24 -7.48
CA ASP A 37 18.92 16.95 -7.44
C ASP A 37 19.61 16.87 -6.06
N GLY A 38 19.00 16.18 -5.10
CA GLY A 38 19.49 16.04 -3.72
C GLY A 38 19.17 17.22 -2.81
N SER A 39 18.46 18.24 -3.29
CA SER A 39 17.96 19.33 -2.44
C SER A 39 16.85 18.83 -1.52
N VAL A 40 16.67 19.50 -0.37
CA VAL A 40 15.61 19.13 0.59
C VAL A 40 14.27 19.64 0.06
N VAL A 41 13.26 18.78 0.06
CA VAL A 41 11.89 19.17 -0.33
C VAL A 41 11.38 20.25 0.63
N PRO A 42 10.87 21.39 0.12
CA PRO A 42 10.34 22.47 0.97
C PRO A 42 9.21 22.00 1.90
N ASN A 43 9.03 22.67 3.04
CA ASN A 43 7.95 22.41 4.01
C ASN A 43 7.94 21.02 4.66
N THR A 44 9.06 20.29 4.57
CA THR A 44 9.22 18.97 5.24
C THR A 44 9.88 19.08 6.61
N HIS A 45 10.35 20.25 7.00
CA HIS A 45 11.03 20.48 8.28
C HIS A 45 10.05 20.43 9.46
N ASN A 46 10.44 19.76 10.54
CA ASN A 46 9.60 19.47 11.72
C ASN A 46 8.30 18.74 11.35
N LYS A 47 8.38 17.85 10.34
CA LYS A 47 7.25 17.01 9.92
C LYS A 47 7.61 15.53 10.04
N LEU A 48 6.59 14.71 10.24
CA LEU A 48 6.66 13.27 10.05
C LEU A 48 6.37 12.99 8.56
N VAL A 49 7.43 12.72 7.80
CA VAL A 49 7.34 12.49 6.37
C VAL A 49 7.04 11.01 6.10
N ILE A 50 5.96 10.76 5.37
CA ILE A 50 5.46 9.44 5.00
C ILE A 50 5.71 9.24 3.51
N PHE A 51 6.45 8.20 3.16
CA PHE A 51 6.75 7.87 1.77
C PHE A 51 6.85 6.36 1.55
N LEU A 52 6.71 5.98 0.29
CA LEU A 52 6.77 4.59 -0.15
C LEU A 52 8.20 4.22 -0.51
N THR A 53 8.70 3.11 0.00
CA THR A 53 10.04 2.59 -0.30
C THR A 53 10.00 1.41 -1.26
N ASN A 54 8.95 0.60 -1.22
CA ASN A 54 8.79 -0.57 -2.09
C ASN A 54 7.30 -0.97 -2.23
N ILE A 55 6.98 -1.68 -3.32
CA ILE A 55 5.68 -2.30 -3.56
C ILE A 55 5.91 -3.74 -4.00
N GLU A 56 5.21 -4.68 -3.37
CA GLU A 56 5.19 -6.07 -3.80
C GLU A 56 3.76 -6.53 -4.04
N LYS A 57 3.57 -7.40 -5.04
CA LYS A 57 2.30 -8.11 -5.21
C LYS A 57 2.31 -9.34 -4.30
N ASP A 58 1.28 -9.47 -3.47
CA ASP A 58 1.09 -10.67 -2.66
C ASP A 58 0.51 -11.80 -3.55
N ALA A 59 1.38 -12.76 -3.90
CA ALA A 59 1.05 -13.88 -4.76
C ALA A 59 0.24 -14.98 -4.05
N VAL A 60 0.28 -15.06 -2.72
CA VAL A 60 -0.40 -16.12 -1.96
C VAL A 60 -1.92 -15.94 -2.03
N SER A 61 -2.37 -14.69 -1.98
CA SER A 61 -3.79 -14.34 -2.05
C SER A 61 -4.38 -14.49 -3.47
N ALA A 62 -3.56 -14.48 -4.52
CA ALA A 62 -4.01 -14.69 -5.91
C ALA A 62 -4.37 -16.15 -6.23
N SER A 63 -3.87 -17.11 -5.46
CA SER A 63 -4.06 -18.56 -5.68
C SER A 63 -5.48 -19.05 -5.30
N LEU A 64 -6.12 -18.43 -4.31
CA LEU A 64 -7.46 -18.81 -3.83
C LEU A 64 -8.60 -18.37 -4.77
N GLY A 65 -8.31 -17.58 -5.80
CA GLY A 65 -9.26 -17.16 -6.85
C GLY A 65 -9.39 -18.15 -8.03
N GLY A 66 -8.73 -19.31 -7.95
CA GLY A 66 -8.69 -20.30 -9.04
C GLY A 66 -10.07 -20.88 -9.40
N SER A 67 -10.65 -20.37 -10.48
CA SER A 67 -11.45 -21.09 -11.49
C SER A 67 -12.24 -22.32 -10.99
N GLN A 68 -13.45 -22.11 -10.47
CA GLN A 68 -14.53 -23.10 -10.61
C GLN A 68 -15.53 -22.61 -11.65
N GLY A 69 -15.37 -23.10 -12.88
CA GLY A 69 -16.32 -22.90 -13.96
C GLY A 69 -16.48 -24.21 -14.75
N PHE A 70 -17.34 -25.11 -14.27
CA PHE A 70 -17.93 -26.14 -15.11
C PHE A 70 -19.09 -25.52 -15.90
N GLY A 71 -18.99 -25.47 -17.23
CA GLY A 71 -20.12 -25.21 -18.14
C GLY A 71 -20.20 -23.80 -18.75
N GLU A 72 -20.15 -23.76 -20.09
CA GLU A 72 -20.51 -22.76 -21.12
C GLU A 72 -20.43 -21.23 -20.92
N ARG A 73 -20.15 -20.70 -19.73
CA ARG A 73 -19.87 -19.27 -19.52
C ARG A 73 -18.78 -19.14 -18.48
N ALA A 74 -17.53 -19.22 -18.93
CA ALA A 74 -16.40 -18.78 -18.13
C ALA A 74 -16.48 -17.25 -18.00
N LEU A 75 -17.25 -16.78 -17.01
CA LEU A 75 -17.08 -15.44 -16.47
C LEU A 75 -15.66 -15.43 -15.90
N GLN A 76 -14.73 -14.81 -16.61
CA GLN A 76 -13.39 -14.57 -16.13
C GLN A 76 -13.49 -13.60 -14.95
N ARG A 77 -13.67 -14.16 -13.75
CA ARG A 77 -13.78 -13.39 -12.51
C ARG A 77 -12.42 -12.76 -12.25
N ASN A 78 -12.33 -11.45 -12.43
CA ASN A 78 -11.10 -10.72 -12.16
C ASN A 78 -10.82 -10.82 -10.65
N THR A 79 -9.62 -11.26 -10.28
CA THR A 79 -9.30 -11.64 -8.90
C THR A 79 -8.84 -10.41 -8.13
N ALA A 80 -9.32 -10.23 -6.89
CA ALA A 80 -8.88 -9.17 -5.99
C ALA A 80 -7.34 -9.08 -5.97
N LEU A 81 -6.80 -7.86 -6.07
CA LEU A 81 -5.36 -7.63 -6.01
C LEU A 81 -4.94 -7.35 -4.57
N HIS A 82 -3.87 -8.01 -4.18
CA HIS A 82 -3.24 -7.88 -2.88
C HIS A 82 -1.84 -7.31 -3.06
N PHE A 83 -1.54 -6.23 -2.35
CA PHE A 83 -0.25 -5.55 -2.39
C PHE A 83 0.34 -5.42 -0.99
N ASN A 84 1.65 -5.61 -0.87
CA ASN A 84 2.42 -5.17 0.28
C ASN A 84 3.08 -3.83 -0.09
N LEU A 85 2.67 -2.76 0.59
CA LEU A 85 3.27 -1.45 0.45
C LEU A 85 4.24 -1.23 1.61
N TYR A 86 5.52 -1.01 1.32
CA TYR A 86 6.51 -0.70 2.34
C TYR A 86 6.56 0.82 2.51
N VAL A 87 6.00 1.29 3.62
CA VAL A 87 5.78 2.71 3.90
C VAL A 87 6.70 3.13 5.04
N MET A 88 7.64 4.02 4.73
CA MET A 88 8.52 4.63 5.71
C MET A 88 7.84 5.84 6.33
N MET A 89 7.92 5.94 7.66
CA MET A 89 7.49 7.12 8.42
C MET A 89 8.70 7.69 9.14
N THR A 90 9.19 8.82 8.66
CA THR A 90 10.43 9.46 9.12
C THR A 90 10.15 10.77 9.82
N ALA A 91 10.69 10.97 11.02
CA ALA A 91 10.61 12.24 11.72
C ALA A 91 11.74 13.18 11.27
N ASN A 92 11.44 14.11 10.35
CA ASN A 92 12.39 15.09 9.81
C ASN A 92 12.53 16.33 10.72
N PHE A 93 13.11 16.12 11.90
CA PHE A 93 13.38 17.17 12.89
C PHE A 93 14.89 17.23 13.13
N THR A 94 15.46 18.43 13.19
CA THR A 94 16.91 18.61 13.33
C THR A 94 17.27 19.42 14.57
N GLY A 95 18.51 19.27 15.05
CA GLY A 95 19.04 20.05 16.17
C GLY A 95 18.22 19.85 17.45
N ASN A 96 17.79 20.95 18.07
CA ASN A 96 17.12 20.94 19.37
C ASN A 96 15.75 20.25 19.36
N ASN A 97 15.16 20.00 18.18
CA ASN A 97 13.83 19.38 18.05
C ASN A 97 13.88 17.84 17.97
N TYR A 98 15.07 17.23 18.09
CA TYR A 98 15.20 15.77 17.99
C TYR A 98 14.35 15.01 19.02
N ALA A 99 14.27 15.51 20.27
CA ALA A 99 13.44 14.90 21.30
C ALA A 99 11.94 14.94 20.95
N GLU A 100 11.50 15.97 20.22
CA GLU A 100 10.13 16.08 19.72
C GLU A 100 9.88 15.09 18.57
N ALA A 101 10.86 14.89 17.69
CA ALA A 101 10.87 13.83 16.68
C ALA A 101 10.53 12.46 17.28
N LEU A 102 11.20 12.11 18.39
CA LEU A 102 10.99 10.85 19.08
C LEU A 102 9.59 10.74 19.70
N LYS A 103 9.02 11.85 20.19
CA LYS A 103 7.64 11.88 20.70
C LYS A 103 6.63 11.61 19.59
N PHE A 104 6.78 12.28 18.45
CA PHE A 104 5.92 12.05 17.28
C PHE A 104 6.04 10.62 16.76
N LEU A 105 7.26 10.07 16.69
CA LEU A 105 7.47 8.69 16.27
C LEU A 105 6.83 7.70 17.26
N SER A 106 6.99 7.93 18.56
CA SER A 106 6.37 7.09 19.62
C SER A 106 4.84 7.11 19.56
N SER A 107 4.24 8.28 19.34
CA SER A 107 2.80 8.42 19.16
C SER A 107 2.30 7.78 17.87
N THR A 108 3.08 7.86 16.80
CA THR A 108 2.79 7.18 15.53
C THR A 108 2.74 5.68 15.71
N ILE A 109 3.75 5.11 16.36
CA ILE A 109 3.82 3.67 16.68
C ILE A 109 2.62 3.27 17.54
N SER A 110 2.36 4.02 18.62
CA SER A 110 1.24 3.76 19.53
C SER A 110 -0.11 3.81 18.82
N PHE A 111 -0.29 4.74 17.88
CA PHE A 111 -1.52 4.90 17.11
C PHE A 111 -1.78 3.68 16.22
N PHE A 112 -0.81 3.26 15.42
CA PHE A 112 -0.98 2.13 14.50
C PHE A 112 -0.99 0.78 15.22
N GLN A 113 -0.35 0.66 16.39
CA GLN A 113 -0.52 -0.53 17.24
C GLN A 113 -1.96 -0.68 17.76
N ARG A 114 -2.64 0.44 18.08
CA ARG A 114 -4.05 0.43 18.51
C ARG A 114 -5.02 0.31 17.34
N ASN A 115 -4.61 0.72 16.15
CA ASN A 115 -5.40 0.71 14.92
C ASN A 115 -4.64 -0.07 13.81
N PRO A 116 -4.43 -1.39 13.98
CA PRO A 116 -3.63 -2.16 13.03
C PRO A 116 -4.37 -2.44 11.72
N MET A 117 -5.68 -2.18 11.65
CA MET A 117 -6.52 -2.44 10.49
C MET A 117 -7.49 -1.28 10.24
N PHE A 118 -7.51 -0.82 9.00
CA PHE A 118 -8.47 0.16 8.50
C PHE A 118 -9.38 -0.53 7.48
N SER A 119 -10.69 -0.44 7.68
CA SER A 119 -11.73 -0.97 6.80
C SER A 119 -12.87 0.05 6.68
N HIS A 120 -13.80 -0.15 5.76
CA HIS A 120 -14.97 0.72 5.63
C HIS A 120 -15.82 0.80 6.92
N HIS A 121 -15.66 -0.15 7.84
CA HIS A 121 -16.32 -0.13 9.15
C HIS A 121 -15.68 0.85 10.14
N THR A 122 -14.35 1.01 10.08
CA THR A 122 -13.62 1.91 10.98
C THR A 122 -13.39 3.28 10.37
N VAL A 123 -13.31 3.35 9.04
CA VAL A 123 -13.02 4.57 8.27
C VAL A 123 -13.97 4.63 7.06
N PRO A 124 -15.20 5.14 7.23
CA PRO A 124 -16.21 5.17 6.17
C PRO A 124 -15.82 5.98 4.93
N GLU A 125 -14.89 6.93 5.07
CA GLU A 125 -14.37 7.75 3.96
C GLU A 125 -13.32 7.06 3.10
N MET A 126 -12.93 5.82 3.43
CA MET A 126 -11.99 5.06 2.61
C MET A 126 -12.51 4.85 1.19
N ASP A 127 -11.61 4.90 0.21
CA ASP A 127 -11.97 4.70 -1.20
C ASP A 127 -12.60 3.32 -1.42
N LYS A 128 -13.72 3.29 -2.14
CA LYS A 128 -14.53 2.10 -2.41
C LYS A 128 -13.79 0.97 -3.12
N ARG A 129 -12.62 1.23 -3.71
CA ARG A 129 -11.77 0.21 -4.35
C ARG A 129 -10.78 -0.43 -3.39
N ILE A 130 -10.65 0.07 -2.15
CA ILE A 130 -9.77 -0.46 -1.12
C ILE A 130 -10.64 -1.15 -0.06
N GLU A 131 -10.61 -2.48 -0.02
CA GLU A 131 -11.37 -3.23 0.98
C GLU A 131 -10.86 -2.96 2.40
N LYS A 132 -9.54 -3.09 2.57
CA LYS A 132 -8.88 -2.92 3.85
C LYS A 132 -7.39 -2.66 3.70
N LEU A 133 -6.84 -2.01 4.72
CA LEU A 133 -5.41 -1.83 4.94
C LEU A 133 -5.05 -2.49 6.27
N VAL A 134 -4.02 -3.34 6.29
CA VAL A 134 -3.50 -3.96 7.51
C VAL A 134 -2.04 -3.58 7.65
N LEU A 135 -1.65 -3.04 8.80
CA LEU A 135 -0.31 -2.52 9.05
C LEU A 135 0.44 -3.44 10.01
N ASP A 136 1.63 -3.85 9.59
CA ASP A 136 2.60 -4.57 10.42
C ASP A 136 3.93 -3.80 10.41
N ILE A 137 4.67 -3.82 11.52
CA ILE A 137 6.01 -3.24 11.57
C ILE A 137 6.96 -4.18 10.81
N GLU A 138 7.73 -3.61 9.88
CA GLU A 138 8.78 -4.32 9.16
C GLU A 138 10.14 -3.95 9.77
N ASN A 139 10.84 -4.94 10.32
CA ASN A 139 12.16 -4.72 10.91
C ASN A 139 13.24 -4.90 9.86
N LEU A 140 14.09 -3.88 9.69
CA LEU A 140 15.28 -3.95 8.85
C LEU A 140 16.50 -4.33 9.67
N SER A 141 17.45 -5.05 9.07
CA SER A 141 18.80 -5.15 9.63
C SER A 141 19.49 -3.78 9.59
N VAL A 142 20.52 -3.57 10.41
CA VAL A 142 21.33 -2.34 10.36
C VAL A 142 21.92 -2.10 8.97
N GLN A 143 22.31 -3.17 8.28
CA GLN A 143 22.84 -3.10 6.92
C GLN A 143 21.77 -2.68 5.91
N ASP A 144 20.58 -3.28 5.97
CA ASP A 144 19.47 -2.93 5.05
C ASP A 144 18.98 -1.51 5.30
N GLN A 145 18.92 -1.09 6.56
CA GLN A 145 18.61 0.29 6.93
C GLN A 145 19.66 1.26 6.33
N SER A 146 20.95 0.97 6.50
CA SER A 146 22.03 1.77 5.92
C SER A 146 21.93 1.84 4.38
N ASN A 147 21.70 0.69 3.73
CA ASN A 147 21.54 0.59 2.28
C ASN A 147 20.35 1.40 1.78
N LEU A 148 19.20 1.29 2.44
CA LEU A 148 17.99 2.02 2.09
C LEU A 148 18.21 3.54 2.18
N TRP A 149 18.78 4.01 3.29
CA TRP A 149 19.06 5.44 3.48
C TRP A 149 20.09 5.98 2.49
N SER A 150 21.11 5.18 2.18
CA SER A 150 22.10 5.50 1.15
C SER A 150 21.47 5.61 -0.24
N ALA A 151 20.57 4.68 -0.59
CA ALA A 151 19.84 4.70 -1.87
C ALA A 151 18.90 5.89 -2.00
N LEU A 152 18.34 6.37 -0.88
CA LEU A 152 17.50 7.58 -0.84
C LEU A 152 18.32 8.89 -0.92
N GLY A 153 19.65 8.82 -0.91
CA GLY A 153 20.53 10.01 -0.93
C GLY A 153 20.51 10.82 0.37
N GLY A 154 19.86 10.30 1.42
CA GLY A 154 19.64 10.99 2.68
C GLY A 154 20.59 10.57 3.78
N LYS A 155 20.81 11.46 4.76
CA LYS A 155 21.37 11.06 6.05
C LYS A 155 20.31 10.32 6.84
N TYR A 156 20.74 9.33 7.62
CA TYR A 156 19.84 8.61 8.51
C TYR A 156 19.06 9.57 9.42
N MET A 157 17.76 9.34 9.53
CA MET A 157 16.84 10.04 10.42
C MET A 157 16.03 9.01 11.23
N PRO A 158 15.51 9.38 12.41
CA PRO A 158 14.61 8.51 13.17
C PRO A 158 13.40 8.12 12.33
N SER A 159 13.24 6.82 12.10
CA SER A 159 12.19 6.32 11.21
C SER A 159 11.70 4.94 11.63
N ILE A 160 10.49 4.59 11.17
CA ILE A 160 9.94 3.24 11.26
C ILE A 160 9.38 2.82 9.90
N LEU A 161 9.61 1.57 9.53
CA LEU A 161 9.07 0.97 8.32
C LEU A 161 7.83 0.15 8.66
N TYR A 162 6.73 0.41 7.95
CA TYR A 162 5.52 -0.40 8.00
C TYR A 162 5.35 -1.17 6.71
N ARG A 163 4.97 -2.44 6.80
CA ARG A 163 4.39 -3.20 5.70
C ARG A 163 2.87 -3.05 5.77
N VAL A 164 2.31 -2.34 4.81
CA VAL A 164 0.87 -2.12 4.66
C VAL A 164 0.31 -3.09 3.63
N ARG A 165 -0.42 -4.09 4.09
CA ARG A 165 -1.15 -5.04 3.25
C ARG A 165 -2.43 -4.39 2.77
N MET A 166 -2.51 -4.09 1.48
CA MET A 166 -3.66 -3.49 0.82
C MET A 166 -4.44 -4.55 0.06
N VAL A 167 -5.72 -4.71 0.39
CA VAL A 167 -6.68 -5.52 -0.37
C VAL A 167 -7.58 -4.60 -1.16
N THR A 168 -7.77 -4.91 -2.42
CA THR A 168 -8.57 -4.09 -3.34
C THR A 168 -9.82 -4.84 -3.81
N PHE A 169 -10.89 -4.10 -4.01
CA PHE A 169 -12.09 -4.61 -4.67
C PHE A 169 -11.93 -4.57 -6.18
N ASP A 170 -12.68 -5.44 -6.85
CA ASP A 170 -12.74 -5.51 -8.30
C ASP A 170 -13.18 -4.16 -8.88
N SER A 171 -12.41 -3.67 -9.85
CA SER A 171 -12.80 -2.51 -10.66
C SER A 171 -13.53 -3.08 -11.86
N GLU A 172 -14.81 -2.74 -12.03
CA GLU A 172 -15.62 -3.14 -13.19
C GLU A 172 -15.04 -2.62 -14.50
N ASP A 173 -13.99 -3.26 -15.01
CA ASP A 173 -13.61 -3.20 -16.42
C ASP A 173 -13.95 -4.56 -17.01
N ILE A 174 -15.11 -4.63 -17.66
CA ILE A 174 -15.51 -5.76 -18.49
C ILE A 174 -14.50 -5.86 -19.64
N ILE A 175 -13.41 -6.59 -19.44
CA ILE A 175 -12.47 -6.92 -20.52
C ILE A 175 -13.15 -7.99 -21.39
N GLY A 176 -13.85 -7.52 -22.43
CA GLY A 176 -14.14 -8.19 -23.69
C GLY A 176 -14.56 -9.68 -23.66
N ARG A 177 -15.77 -9.97 -24.15
CA ARG A 177 -16.19 -11.32 -24.55
C ARG A 177 -15.18 -11.92 -25.54
N GLN A 178 -14.44 -12.95 -25.14
CA GLN A 178 -13.78 -13.83 -26.10
C GLN A 178 -14.78 -14.89 -26.59
N PRO A 179 -14.99 -15.04 -27.91
CA PRO A 179 -15.77 -16.15 -28.43
C PRO A 179 -14.99 -17.45 -28.22
N VAL A 180 -15.68 -18.47 -27.72
CA VAL A 180 -15.14 -19.83 -27.57
C VAL A 180 -14.81 -20.36 -28.97
N VAL A 181 -13.55 -20.77 -29.19
CA VAL A 181 -13.19 -21.57 -30.36
C VAL A 181 -13.87 -22.93 -30.21
N THR A 182 -14.96 -23.14 -30.95
CA THR A 182 -15.59 -24.46 -31.03
C THR A 182 -14.63 -25.39 -31.75
N VAL A 183 -14.21 -26.45 -31.06
CA VAL A 183 -13.37 -27.50 -31.64
C VAL A 183 -14.06 -28.02 -32.90
N SER A 184 -13.39 -27.92 -34.04
CA SER A 184 -13.89 -28.40 -35.32
C SER A 184 -14.11 -29.92 -35.26
N LYS A 185 -15.35 -30.34 -35.51
CA LYS A 185 -15.76 -31.75 -35.59
C LYS A 185 -14.94 -32.44 -36.72
N PRO A 186 -14.30 -33.60 -36.47
CA PRO A 186 -13.60 -34.31 -37.55
C PRO A 186 -14.64 -34.85 -38.53
N THR A 187 -14.54 -34.45 -39.80
CA THR A 187 -15.34 -35.01 -40.89
C THR A 187 -14.78 -36.40 -41.23
N VAL A 188 -15.47 -37.46 -40.82
CA VAL A 188 -15.15 -38.82 -41.27
C VAL A 188 -15.87 -39.06 -42.60
N PRO A 189 -15.18 -39.39 -43.71
CA PRO A 189 -15.84 -39.74 -44.96
C PRO A 189 -16.48 -41.14 -44.87
N PRO A 190 -17.63 -41.37 -45.52
CA PRO A 190 -18.28 -42.67 -45.50
C PRO A 190 -17.46 -43.71 -46.28
N VAL A 191 -17.21 -44.84 -45.63
CA VAL A 191 -16.65 -46.05 -46.25
C VAL A 191 -17.73 -46.61 -47.20
N GLY A 192 -17.44 -46.61 -48.49
CA GLY A 192 -18.30 -47.23 -49.51
C GLY A 192 -18.19 -48.75 -49.43
N SER A 193 -19.32 -49.41 -49.23
CA SER A 193 -19.49 -50.85 -49.40
C SER A 193 -19.54 -51.17 -50.90
N ASN A 194 -18.72 -52.12 -51.35
CA ASN A 194 -18.95 -52.91 -52.55
C ASN A 194 -18.52 -54.34 -52.27
#